data_AF-A0A2V5WGI0-F1
#
_entry.id   AF-A0A2V5WGI0-F1
#
_cell.length_a   1.000
_cell.length_b   1.000
_cell.length_c   1.000
_cell.angle_alpha   90.00
_cell.angle_beta   90.00
_cell.angle_gamma   90.00
#
_symmetry.space_group_name_H-M   'P 1'
#
loop_
_entity.id
_entity.type
_entity.pdbx_description
1 polymer ?
#
loop_
_entity_poly.entity_id
_entity_poly.type
_entity_poly.pdbx_seq_one_letter_code
_entity_poly.pdbx_strand_id
1 'polypeptide(L)'
;MNGTRSAPITTINKSVSILGRRGLLLLWLAWSVAGIANDSVTNQPPKHDSGWHYFHDEAVEVPWSIHIFRIERSRHDLEFCTTLGKGNVLGMSTVSEQAKNVPSELGQPLAAVNGDFYNKHEDYPGDPRDLQITQGEVVSSPNGHACFWIDAAGNPQATNVLSRFRVIWANGTTTALGLNEERPSDGAVLYSSALGKSTRTSGGLEFVLETTTNSSRLPLRVGQIYHMRVREARTSGDSSLNADSLVLSVTGSHRSDHSNRRRTRARKRR
;
A
#
# COMPACT_ATOMS: atom_id res chain seq x y z
N MET A 1 -7.67 29.29 49.63
CA MET A 1 -8.51 28.38 50.44
C MET A 1 -8.47 27.01 49.81
N ASN A 2 -7.93 26.05 50.57
CA ASN A 2 -8.08 24.58 50.52
C ASN A 2 -8.04 23.90 49.15
N GLY A 3 -7.11 23.00 48.82
CA GLY A 3 -6.27 22.17 49.67
C GLY A 3 -6.22 20.76 49.09
N THR A 4 -5.04 20.37 48.60
CA THR A 4 -4.41 19.04 48.70
C THR A 4 -5.26 17.77 48.54
N ARG A 5 -4.83 16.88 47.62
CA ARG A 5 -4.02 15.70 48.00
C ARG A 5 -3.38 15.01 46.79
N SER A 6 -2.06 14.93 46.82
CA SER A 6 -1.21 14.00 46.10
C SER A 6 -1.31 12.58 46.71
N ALA A 7 -1.14 11.53 45.90
CA ALA A 7 -0.12 10.50 46.12
C ALA A 7 -0.10 9.46 44.96
N PRO A 8 1.09 8.95 44.59
CA PRO A 8 1.30 7.99 43.52
C PRO A 8 1.17 6.54 44.01
N ILE A 9 0.84 5.60 43.11
CA ILE A 9 0.96 4.17 43.41
C ILE A 9 2.25 3.63 42.79
N THR A 10 3.04 3.12 43.72
CA THR A 10 4.36 2.51 43.70
C THR A 10 4.46 1.28 42.78
N THR A 11 5.63 1.22 42.15
CA THR A 11 6.33 0.10 41.52
C THR A 11 6.22 -1.23 42.28
N ILE A 12 6.01 -2.35 41.58
CA ILE A 12 6.45 -3.67 42.05
C ILE A 12 7.33 -4.29 40.96
N ASN A 13 8.64 -4.09 41.12
CA ASN A 13 9.66 -4.97 40.58
C ASN A 13 9.58 -6.30 41.33
N LYS A 14 9.51 -7.42 40.62
CA LYS A 14 9.99 -8.70 41.14
C LYS A 14 11.18 -9.15 40.32
N SER A 15 12.33 -8.64 40.73
CA SER A 15 13.62 -9.26 40.48
C SER A 15 13.75 -10.43 41.46
N VAL A 16 13.82 -11.65 40.97
CA VAL A 16 14.33 -12.79 41.73
C VAL A 16 15.72 -13.08 41.20
N SER A 17 16.72 -12.78 42.02
CA SER A 17 18.09 -13.27 41.89
C SER A 17 18.44 -14.01 43.17
N ILE A 18 19.54 -14.79 43.14
CA ILE A 18 20.09 -15.71 44.17
C ILE A 18 19.70 -17.17 43.83
N LEU A 19 20.57 -18.16 43.62
CA LEU A 19 21.99 -18.41 43.93
C LEU A 19 22.44 -19.53 42.95
N GLY A 20 23.53 -19.44 42.20
CA GLY A 20 24.85 -19.88 42.65
C GLY A 20 24.97 -21.39 42.87
N ARG A 21 25.44 -22.16 41.86
CA ARG A 21 26.43 -23.24 42.06
C ARG A 21 26.98 -23.78 40.74
N ARG A 22 28.30 -23.62 40.60
CA ARG A 22 29.17 -24.38 39.69
C ARG A 22 29.03 -25.87 39.99
N GLY A 23 28.94 -26.68 38.95
CA GLY A 23 28.97 -28.14 39.05
C GLY A 23 29.08 -28.76 37.66
N LEU A 24 30.30 -28.83 37.14
CA LEU A 24 30.64 -29.78 36.07
C LEU A 24 30.37 -31.19 36.61
N LEU A 25 29.52 -31.96 35.94
CA LEU A 25 29.46 -33.41 36.09
C LEU A 25 29.11 -34.02 34.73
N LEU A 26 30.18 -34.33 34.00
CA LEU A 26 30.19 -35.36 32.97
C LEU A 26 29.99 -36.71 33.66
N LEU A 27 28.94 -37.43 33.32
CA LEU A 27 28.84 -38.86 33.55
C LEU A 27 28.12 -39.49 32.35
N TRP A 28 28.93 -40.15 31.53
CA TRP A 28 28.50 -41.17 30.59
C TRP A 28 27.99 -42.38 31.36
N LEU A 29 26.80 -42.86 31.01
CA LEU A 29 26.49 -44.28 31.10
C LEU A 29 25.52 -44.63 29.96
N ALA A 30 26.03 -45.40 29.01
CA ALA A 30 25.22 -46.22 28.13
C ALA A 30 24.70 -47.43 28.93
N TRP A 31 23.51 -47.94 28.59
CA TRP A 31 23.19 -49.35 28.33
C TRP A 31 21.73 -49.50 27.85
N SER A 32 21.63 -49.86 26.57
CA SER A 32 20.76 -50.84 25.91
C SER A 32 19.33 -51.15 26.40
N VAL A 33 18.38 -50.75 25.54
CA VAL A 33 17.21 -51.47 24.97
C VAL A 33 16.38 -52.42 25.85
N ALA A 34 15.12 -52.02 26.11
CA ALA A 34 13.94 -52.87 25.97
C ALA A 34 12.75 -52.00 25.56
N GLY A 35 12.11 -52.35 24.45
CA GLY A 35 11.02 -51.58 23.86
C GLY A 35 9.76 -51.61 24.70
N ILE A 36 9.10 -50.46 24.76
CA ILE A 36 7.65 -50.39 24.68
C ILE A 36 7.39 -49.50 23.47
N ALA A 37 6.96 -50.12 22.38
CA ALA A 37 6.32 -49.42 21.28
C ALA A 37 5.12 -48.68 21.88
N ASN A 38 5.27 -47.36 22.03
CA ASN A 38 4.10 -46.52 22.18
C ASN A 38 3.58 -46.31 20.76
N ASP A 39 2.67 -47.18 20.34
CA ASP A 39 1.74 -46.95 19.23
C ASP A 39 0.79 -45.80 19.59
N SER A 40 1.37 -44.64 19.87
CA SER A 40 0.67 -43.39 19.67
C SER A 40 0.77 -43.12 18.19
N VAL A 41 -0.18 -43.68 17.44
CA VAL A 41 -0.54 -43.15 16.12
C VAL A 41 -0.93 -41.71 16.35
N THR A 42 0.07 -40.82 16.34
CA THR A 42 -0.20 -39.39 16.22
C THR A 42 -0.79 -39.26 14.84
N ASN A 43 -2.11 -39.05 14.78
CA ASN A 43 -2.80 -38.46 13.64
C ASN A 43 -2.26 -37.02 13.43
N GLN A 44 -0.95 -36.85 13.29
CA GLN A 44 -0.42 -35.68 12.63
C GLN A 44 -0.67 -35.95 11.16
N PRO A 45 -1.53 -35.16 10.49
CA PRO A 45 -1.61 -35.22 9.05
C PRO A 45 -0.19 -35.08 8.49
N PRO A 46 0.15 -35.78 7.39
CA PRO A 46 1.46 -35.65 6.77
C PRO A 46 1.76 -34.16 6.63
N LYS A 47 2.91 -33.74 7.16
CA LYS A 47 3.38 -32.37 7.06
C LYS A 47 3.48 -32.07 5.56
N HIS A 48 2.43 -31.46 5.01
CA HIS A 48 2.50 -30.93 3.67
C HIS A 48 3.61 -29.91 3.71
N ASP A 49 4.67 -30.16 2.95
CA ASP A 49 5.76 -29.20 2.69
C ASP A 49 5.25 -28.09 1.77
N SER A 50 4.09 -27.53 2.10
CA SER A 50 3.42 -26.46 1.37
C SER A 50 4.06 -25.11 1.66
N GLY A 51 4.91 -25.01 2.67
CA GLY A 51 5.50 -23.74 3.11
C GLY A 51 4.49 -22.77 3.72
N TRP A 52 3.26 -23.21 3.99
CA TRP A 52 2.23 -22.41 4.64
C TRP A 52 1.32 -23.26 5.51
N HIS A 53 0.71 -22.65 6.52
CA HIS A 53 -0.20 -23.30 7.46
C HIS A 53 -1.31 -22.36 7.90
N TYR A 54 -2.54 -22.86 7.87
CA TYR A 54 -3.70 -22.18 8.43
C TYR A 54 -4.11 -22.83 9.75
N PHE A 55 -4.47 -22.00 10.73
CA PHE A 55 -5.18 -22.45 11.91
C PHE A 55 -6.15 -21.38 12.41
N HIS A 56 -7.13 -21.85 13.17
CA HIS A 56 -8.19 -21.06 13.79
C HIS A 56 -8.04 -21.20 15.30
N ASP A 57 -7.97 -20.07 15.98
CA ASP A 57 -7.86 -19.98 17.43
C ASP A 57 -9.15 -19.34 18.00
N GLU A 58 -9.73 -19.97 19.01
CA GLU A 58 -10.95 -19.52 19.67
C GLU A 58 -10.65 -19.14 21.12
N ALA A 59 -10.71 -17.85 21.43
CA ALA A 59 -10.61 -17.36 22.80
C ALA A 59 -12.03 -17.19 23.38
N VAL A 60 -12.60 -18.31 23.85
CA VAL A 60 -13.99 -18.40 24.33
C VAL A 60 -14.28 -17.44 25.51
N GLU A 61 -13.26 -17.10 26.30
CA GLU A 61 -13.40 -16.17 27.43
C GLU A 61 -13.68 -14.71 27.00
N VAL A 62 -13.26 -14.31 25.80
CA VAL A 62 -13.44 -12.94 25.23
C VAL A 62 -14.24 -13.00 23.92
N PRO A 63 -15.11 -14.01 23.76
CA PRO A 63 -15.55 -14.65 22.51
C PRO A 63 -14.88 -14.17 21.21
N TRP A 64 -13.58 -14.45 21.03
CA TRP A 64 -12.87 -14.13 19.78
C TRP A 64 -12.71 -15.35 18.88
N SER A 65 -12.91 -15.12 17.58
CA SER A 65 -12.55 -16.04 16.49
C SER A 65 -11.37 -15.45 15.72
N ILE A 66 -10.20 -16.09 15.80
CA ILE A 66 -8.95 -15.58 15.26
C ILE A 66 -8.46 -16.53 14.15
N HIS A 67 -8.40 -16.01 12.92
CA HIS A 67 -7.97 -16.78 11.75
C HIS A 67 -6.53 -16.42 11.41
N ILE A 68 -5.63 -17.41 11.40
CA ILE A 68 -4.20 -17.18 11.22
C ILE A 68 -3.68 -18.00 10.05
N PHE A 69 -3.10 -17.30 9.07
CA PHE A 69 -2.38 -17.90 7.95
C PHE A 69 -0.89 -17.58 8.10
N ARG A 70 -0.07 -18.62 8.24
CA ARG A 70 1.38 -18.53 8.36
C ARG A 70 2.03 -18.96 7.06
N ILE A 71 3.07 -18.25 6.65
CA ILE A 71 3.91 -18.61 5.50
C ILE A 71 5.38 -18.70 5.92
N GLU A 72 6.11 -19.61 5.30
CA GLU A 72 7.55 -19.74 5.44
C GLU A 72 8.25 -18.73 4.54
N ARG A 73 8.93 -17.76 5.15
CA ARG A 73 9.58 -16.66 4.41
C ARG A 73 10.73 -17.10 3.50
N SER A 74 11.29 -18.29 3.71
CA SER A 74 12.34 -18.87 2.87
C SER A 74 11.80 -19.44 1.55
N ARG A 75 10.48 -19.54 1.40
CA ARG A 75 9.83 -20.00 0.16
C ARG A 75 9.75 -18.85 -0.83
N HIS A 76 10.44 -19.00 -1.96
CA HIS A 76 10.46 -18.02 -3.05
C HIS A 76 9.27 -18.16 -4.01
N ASP A 77 8.48 -19.21 -3.87
CA ASP A 77 7.24 -19.45 -4.62
C ASP A 77 5.98 -18.94 -3.88
N LEU A 78 6.16 -18.30 -2.71
CA LEU A 78 5.10 -17.66 -1.95
C LEU A 78 5.35 -16.15 -1.92
N GLU A 79 4.37 -15.37 -2.39
CA GLU A 79 4.49 -13.92 -2.50
C GLU A 79 3.26 -13.20 -1.94
N PHE A 80 3.47 -11.96 -1.49
CA PHE A 80 2.38 -11.03 -1.19
C PHE A 80 2.06 -10.20 -2.44
N CYS A 81 0.78 -10.10 -2.78
CA CYS A 81 0.30 -9.11 -3.73
C CYS A 81 -0.77 -8.22 -3.07
N THR A 82 -0.84 -6.97 -3.50
CA THR A 82 -1.96 -6.08 -3.18
C THR A 82 -2.93 -6.06 -4.34
N THR A 83 -4.22 -5.93 -4.08
CA THR A 83 -5.28 -5.86 -5.10
C THR A 83 -6.01 -4.53 -5.04
N LEU A 84 -6.66 -4.15 -6.14
CA LEU A 84 -7.66 -3.08 -6.15
C LEU A 84 -9.06 -3.69 -6.20
N GLY A 85 -10.04 -2.97 -5.67
CA GLY A 85 -11.41 -3.49 -5.55
C GLY A 85 -12.12 -3.76 -6.88
N LYS A 86 -11.58 -3.31 -8.02
CA LYS A 86 -12.11 -3.65 -9.36
C LYS A 86 -11.02 -4.22 -10.28
N GLY A 87 -10.12 -5.03 -9.72
CA GLY A 87 -9.04 -5.67 -10.48
C GLY A 87 -7.87 -4.71 -10.66
N ASN A 88 -7.80 -4.05 -11.81
CA ASN A 88 -6.74 -3.10 -12.16
C ASN A 88 -7.13 -1.62 -12.02
N VAL A 89 -8.33 -1.34 -11.50
CA VAL A 89 -8.79 0.04 -11.25
C VAL A 89 -9.36 0.18 -9.85
N LEU A 90 -9.35 1.41 -9.34
CA LEU A 90 -9.94 1.79 -8.07
C LEU A 90 -11.43 1.39 -8.01
N GLY A 91 -11.84 0.93 -6.83
CA GLY A 91 -13.19 0.53 -6.56
C GLY A 91 -13.30 -0.28 -5.29
N MET A 92 -14.51 -0.76 -5.04
CA MET A 92 -14.85 -1.56 -3.87
C MET A 92 -15.38 -2.93 -4.31
N SER A 93 -14.90 -3.98 -3.67
CA SER A 93 -15.46 -5.33 -3.72
C SER A 93 -15.02 -6.11 -2.47
N THR A 94 -15.66 -7.24 -2.22
CA THR A 94 -15.29 -8.12 -1.11
C THR A 94 -13.91 -8.74 -1.32
N VAL A 95 -13.24 -9.13 -0.23
CA VAL A 95 -11.93 -9.83 -0.30
C VAL A 95 -12.03 -11.08 -1.18
N SER A 96 -13.14 -11.82 -1.08
CA SER A 96 -13.41 -13.01 -1.89
C SER A 96 -13.54 -12.72 -3.38
N GLU A 97 -14.12 -11.58 -3.76
CA GLU A 97 -14.20 -11.15 -5.17
C GLU A 97 -12.84 -10.68 -5.68
N GLN A 98 -12.08 -9.94 -4.87
CA GLN A 98 -10.73 -9.51 -5.23
C GLN A 98 -9.80 -10.70 -5.46
N ALA A 99 -9.85 -11.71 -4.58
CA ALA A 99 -9.07 -12.94 -4.73
C ALA A 99 -9.39 -13.67 -6.06
N LYS A 100 -10.66 -13.74 -6.47
CA LYS A 100 -11.06 -14.36 -7.76
C LYS A 100 -10.55 -13.60 -8.98
N ASN A 101 -10.27 -12.31 -8.83
CA ASN A 101 -9.82 -11.44 -9.91
C ASN A 101 -8.29 -11.27 -9.95
N VAL A 102 -7.55 -11.98 -9.08
CA VAL A 102 -6.09 -12.01 -9.17
C VAL A 102 -5.70 -12.65 -10.51
N PRO A 103 -4.91 -11.96 -11.35
CA PRO A 103 -4.46 -12.52 -12.62
C PRO A 103 -3.67 -13.80 -12.41
N SER A 104 -3.91 -14.82 -13.24
CA SER A 104 -3.26 -16.13 -13.08
C SER A 104 -1.75 -16.08 -13.31
N GLU A 105 -1.26 -15.08 -14.04
CA GLU A 105 0.17 -14.80 -14.20
C GLU A 105 0.87 -14.39 -12.90
N LEU A 106 0.13 -13.93 -11.87
CA LEU A 106 0.66 -13.67 -10.53
C LEU A 106 0.61 -14.92 -9.63
N GLY A 107 0.01 -16.01 -10.12
CA GLY A 107 -0.12 -17.27 -9.39
C GLY A 107 -1.52 -17.53 -8.86
N GLN A 108 -1.60 -18.51 -7.95
CA GLN A 108 -2.85 -18.94 -7.33
C GLN A 108 -3.02 -18.29 -5.95
N PRO A 109 -4.13 -17.58 -5.69
CA PRO A 109 -4.44 -17.08 -4.35
C PRO A 109 -4.58 -18.21 -3.34
N LEU A 110 -3.79 -18.19 -2.28
CA LEU A 110 -3.84 -19.18 -1.18
C LEU A 110 -4.68 -18.68 0.00
N ALA A 111 -4.57 -17.39 0.31
CA ALA A 111 -5.32 -16.69 1.35
C ALA A 111 -5.38 -15.20 1.02
N ALA A 112 -6.37 -14.50 1.55
CA ALA A 112 -6.49 -13.05 1.43
C ALA A 112 -7.15 -12.46 2.70
N VAL A 113 -6.74 -11.26 3.06
CA VAL A 113 -7.32 -10.46 4.14
C VAL A 113 -7.62 -9.06 3.60
N ASN A 114 -8.47 -8.30 4.29
CA ASN A 114 -8.60 -6.88 3.95
C ASN A 114 -7.27 -6.16 4.20
N GLY A 115 -6.94 -5.21 3.34
CA GLY A 115 -5.76 -4.37 3.48
C GLY A 115 -6.03 -3.10 4.27
N ASP A 116 -5.41 -2.03 3.80
CA ASP A 116 -5.37 -0.71 4.41
C ASP A 116 -6.73 0.04 4.37
N PHE A 117 -6.74 1.23 4.96
CA PHE A 117 -7.84 2.16 4.90
C PHE A 117 -7.99 2.80 3.52
N TYR A 118 -9.24 3.03 3.15
CA TYR A 118 -9.62 3.69 1.90
C TYR A 118 -10.70 4.74 2.17
N ASN A 119 -10.75 5.74 1.29
CA ASN A 119 -11.81 6.72 1.25
C ASN A 119 -13.07 6.10 0.65
N LYS A 120 -14.22 6.37 1.28
CA LYS A 120 -15.54 5.86 0.89
C LYS A 120 -16.36 6.89 0.12
N HIS A 121 -15.70 7.87 -0.50
CA HIS A 121 -16.38 8.90 -1.26
C HIS A 121 -17.03 8.30 -2.52
N GLU A 122 -18.24 8.73 -2.86
CA GLU A 122 -19.00 8.17 -3.99
C GLU A 122 -18.27 8.41 -5.33
N ASP A 123 -17.62 9.56 -5.49
CA ASP A 123 -16.89 9.89 -6.72
C ASP A 123 -15.57 9.14 -6.87
N TYR A 124 -14.93 8.73 -5.77
CA TYR A 124 -13.62 8.04 -5.77
C TYR A 124 -13.65 6.82 -4.85
N PRO A 125 -14.50 5.81 -5.15
CA PRO A 125 -14.65 4.64 -4.30
C PRO A 125 -13.38 3.80 -4.31
N GLY A 126 -12.90 3.44 -3.12
CA GLY A 126 -11.72 2.58 -2.97
C GLY A 126 -10.39 3.29 -3.20
N ASP A 127 -10.39 4.63 -3.17
CA ASP A 127 -9.18 5.46 -3.11
C ASP A 127 -8.38 5.15 -1.82
N PRO A 128 -7.16 4.57 -1.92
CA PRO A 128 -6.35 4.24 -0.75
C PRO A 128 -5.88 5.50 -0.02
N ARG A 129 -5.86 5.47 1.32
CA ARG A 129 -5.44 6.63 2.12
C ARG A 129 -3.93 6.89 2.12
N ASP A 130 -3.15 5.86 1.83
CA ASP A 130 -1.69 5.87 1.82
C ASP A 130 -1.15 5.10 0.61
N LEU A 131 0.18 5.02 0.52
CA LEU A 131 0.87 4.45 -0.62
C LEU A 131 0.46 3.00 -0.87
N GLN A 132 -0.17 2.79 -2.01
CA GLN A 132 -0.39 1.47 -2.59
C GLN A 132 0.43 1.35 -3.87
N ILE A 133 1.24 0.29 -3.91
CA ILE A 133 1.87 -0.20 -5.14
C ILE A 133 1.29 -1.58 -5.39
N THR A 134 0.70 -1.79 -6.57
CA THR A 134 0.15 -3.08 -7.01
C THR A 134 0.77 -3.45 -8.35
N GLN A 135 1.27 -4.69 -8.49
CA GLN A 135 1.88 -5.17 -9.75
C GLN A 135 2.99 -4.23 -10.31
N GLY A 136 3.66 -3.52 -9.38
CA GLY A 136 4.68 -2.51 -9.64
C GLY A 136 4.17 -1.15 -10.13
N GLU A 137 2.85 -0.96 -10.28
CA GLU A 137 2.22 0.35 -10.51
C GLU A 137 2.03 1.11 -9.19
N VAL A 138 2.44 2.37 -9.17
CA VAL A 138 2.14 3.32 -8.07
C VAL A 138 0.72 3.83 -8.27
N VAL A 139 -0.17 3.45 -7.36
CA VAL A 139 -1.62 3.73 -7.48
C VAL A 139 -2.03 4.95 -6.68
N SER A 140 -1.50 5.13 -5.47
CA SER A 140 -1.89 6.21 -4.55
C SER A 140 -0.66 6.87 -3.93
N SER A 141 -0.85 8.09 -3.44
CA SER A 141 0.22 8.84 -2.78
C SER A 141 0.39 8.36 -1.33
N PRO A 142 1.63 8.34 -0.79
CA PRO A 142 1.84 8.22 0.65
C PRO A 142 1.25 9.44 1.39
N ASN A 143 0.70 9.26 2.58
CA ASN A 143 0.14 10.35 3.38
C ASN A 143 0.78 10.45 4.78
N GLY A 144 1.94 9.83 4.97
CA GLY A 144 2.72 9.89 6.20
C GLY A 144 2.42 8.79 7.21
N HIS A 145 1.49 7.87 6.93
CA HIS A 145 1.27 6.71 7.78
C HIS A 145 2.22 5.56 7.46
N ALA A 146 2.16 4.52 8.29
CA ALA A 146 2.99 3.34 8.15
C ALA A 146 2.55 2.52 6.92
N CYS A 147 3.51 2.20 6.05
CA CYS A 147 3.31 1.25 4.95
C CYS A 147 4.09 -0.03 5.22
N PHE A 148 3.58 -1.16 4.75
CA PHE A 148 4.23 -2.46 4.79
C PHE A 148 4.73 -2.85 3.39
N TRP A 149 5.93 -3.43 3.30
CA TRP A 149 6.45 -4.01 2.06
C TRP A 149 7.44 -5.14 2.33
N ILE A 150 7.71 -5.95 1.31
CA ILE A 150 8.82 -6.91 1.30
C ILE A 150 9.97 -6.28 0.51
N ASP A 151 11.15 -6.17 1.12
CA ASP A 151 12.34 -5.65 0.43
C ASP A 151 12.95 -6.65 -0.56
N ALA A 152 13.95 -6.20 -1.32
CA ALA A 152 14.62 -7.02 -2.34
C ALA A 152 15.35 -8.26 -1.76
N ALA A 153 15.58 -8.31 -0.44
CA ALA A 153 16.17 -9.46 0.25
C ALA A 153 15.11 -10.38 0.88
N GLY A 154 13.82 -10.13 0.64
CA GLY A 154 12.73 -10.93 1.20
C GLY A 154 12.41 -10.60 2.66
N ASN A 155 12.85 -9.44 3.17
CA ASN A 155 12.53 -9.03 4.54
C ASN A 155 11.29 -8.13 4.59
N PRO A 156 10.37 -8.40 5.52
CA PRO A 156 9.26 -7.50 5.79
C PRO A 156 9.80 -6.21 6.41
N GLN A 157 9.30 -5.11 5.91
CA GLN A 157 9.60 -3.77 6.38
C GLN A 157 8.28 -3.05 6.68
N ALA A 158 8.30 -2.20 7.70
CA ALA A 158 7.19 -1.33 8.00
C ALA A 158 7.69 -0.02 8.60
N THR A 159 7.32 1.11 7.99
CA THR A 159 7.64 2.44 8.51
C THR A 159 6.75 3.50 7.89
N ASN A 160 6.75 4.70 8.48
CA ASN A 160 6.06 5.86 7.92
C ASN A 160 6.66 6.28 6.58
N VAL A 161 5.82 6.42 5.56
CA VAL A 161 6.24 6.90 4.24
C VAL A 161 5.67 8.30 4.01
N LEU A 162 6.56 9.29 3.83
CA LEU A 162 6.17 10.69 3.60
C LEU A 162 6.07 10.98 2.09
N SER A 163 5.06 11.76 1.70
CA SER A 163 4.99 12.25 0.32
C SER A 163 6.05 13.31 0.04
N ARG A 164 6.69 13.15 -1.11
CA ARG A 164 7.51 14.19 -1.76
C ARG A 164 7.01 14.49 -3.17
N PHE A 165 5.82 13.99 -3.51
CA PHE A 165 5.19 14.24 -4.80
C PHE A 165 4.86 15.72 -4.92
N ARG A 166 5.29 16.32 -6.02
CA ARG A 166 5.09 17.73 -6.28
C ARG A 166 5.13 18.01 -7.77
N VAL A 167 4.38 19.01 -8.18
CA VAL A 167 4.58 19.69 -9.45
C VAL A 167 5.63 20.77 -9.24
N ILE A 168 6.64 20.82 -10.11
CA ILE A 168 7.59 21.93 -10.18
C ILE A 168 7.27 22.72 -11.45
N TRP A 169 6.87 23.98 -11.29
CA TRP A 169 6.48 24.84 -12.39
C TRP A 169 7.70 25.48 -13.05
N ALA A 170 7.53 25.98 -14.28
CA ALA A 170 8.60 26.63 -15.04
C ALA A 170 9.19 27.87 -14.35
N ASN A 171 8.43 28.52 -13.46
CA ASN A 171 8.86 29.65 -12.65
C ASN A 171 9.57 29.22 -11.33
N GLY A 172 9.78 27.93 -11.12
CA GLY A 172 10.42 27.36 -9.93
C GLY A 172 9.50 27.13 -8.74
N THR A 173 8.25 27.62 -8.78
CA THR A 173 7.28 27.36 -7.70
C THR A 173 6.86 25.90 -7.67
N THR A 174 6.39 25.43 -6.51
CA THR A 174 5.96 24.05 -6.31
C THR A 174 4.55 23.95 -5.77
N THR A 175 3.82 22.93 -6.21
CA THR A 175 2.50 22.56 -5.67
C THR A 175 2.54 21.11 -5.20
N ALA A 176 1.96 20.82 -4.03
CA ALA A 176 1.78 19.43 -3.58
C ALA A 176 0.97 18.64 -4.63
N LEU A 177 1.32 17.38 -4.82
CA LEU A 177 0.71 16.53 -5.84
C LEU A 177 0.13 15.27 -5.20
N GLY A 178 -1.19 15.11 -5.34
CA GLY A 178 -1.91 13.87 -5.07
C GLY A 178 -1.89 12.91 -6.27
N LEU A 179 -2.39 11.69 -6.08
CA LEU A 179 -2.41 10.65 -7.13
C LEU A 179 -3.71 9.84 -7.08
N ASN A 180 -4.46 9.85 -8.18
CA ASN A 180 -5.72 9.09 -8.35
C ASN A 180 -6.79 9.34 -7.26
N GLU A 181 -6.74 10.49 -6.60
CA GLU A 181 -7.62 10.89 -5.49
C GLU A 181 -8.55 12.05 -5.89
N GLU A 182 -9.45 12.44 -5.00
CA GLU A 182 -10.26 13.64 -5.18
C GLU A 182 -9.36 14.89 -5.26
N ARG A 183 -9.51 15.70 -6.31
CA ARG A 183 -8.73 16.94 -6.44
C ARG A 183 -9.19 17.98 -5.41
N PRO A 184 -8.29 18.48 -4.52
CA PRO A 184 -8.63 19.54 -3.58
C PRO A 184 -8.97 20.86 -4.28
N SER A 185 -9.65 21.76 -3.56
CA SER A 185 -10.04 23.08 -4.08
C SER A 185 -8.84 23.96 -4.48
N ASP A 186 -7.70 23.79 -3.82
CA ASP A 186 -6.40 24.39 -4.16
C ASP A 186 -5.31 23.31 -4.12
N GLY A 187 -4.83 22.91 -5.30
CA GLY A 187 -3.82 21.85 -5.40
C GLY A 187 -3.76 21.20 -6.78
N ALA A 188 -2.98 20.12 -6.85
CA ALA A 188 -2.76 19.34 -8.06
C ALA A 188 -2.94 17.84 -7.78
N VAL A 189 -3.57 17.14 -8.72
CA VAL A 189 -3.65 15.67 -8.72
C VAL A 189 -3.23 15.14 -10.08
N LEU A 190 -2.41 14.10 -10.08
CA LEU A 190 -2.11 13.32 -11.27
C LEU A 190 -3.08 12.14 -11.34
N TYR A 191 -3.70 11.95 -12.50
CA TYR A 191 -4.59 10.84 -12.76
C TYR A 191 -3.99 9.90 -13.80
N SER A 192 -4.19 8.62 -13.57
CA SER A 192 -3.75 7.50 -14.41
C SER A 192 -4.91 6.54 -14.63
N SER A 193 -4.75 5.55 -15.51
CA SER A 193 -5.77 4.52 -15.73
C SER A 193 -6.14 3.72 -14.49
N ALA A 194 -5.30 3.69 -13.45
CA ALA A 194 -5.63 3.04 -12.18
C ALA A 194 -6.88 3.65 -11.52
N LEU A 195 -7.23 4.92 -11.76
CA LEU A 195 -8.49 5.48 -11.27
C LEU A 195 -9.72 4.90 -12.00
N GLY A 196 -9.58 4.56 -13.27
CA GLY A 196 -10.66 4.16 -14.16
C GLY A 196 -10.63 4.88 -15.51
N LYS A 197 -11.81 5.16 -16.07
CA LYS A 197 -11.97 5.68 -17.44
C LYS A 197 -11.94 7.20 -17.58
N SER A 198 -12.07 7.95 -16.49
CA SER A 198 -12.02 9.41 -16.51
C SER A 198 -11.58 9.97 -15.16
N THR A 199 -11.17 11.24 -15.14
CA THR A 199 -10.72 11.93 -13.92
C THR A 199 -11.84 12.21 -12.93
N ARG A 200 -13.11 12.21 -13.37
CA ARG A 200 -14.30 12.54 -12.54
C ARG A 200 -14.26 13.93 -11.89
N THR A 201 -13.33 14.78 -12.30
CA THR A 201 -13.25 16.14 -11.78
C THR A 201 -14.29 17.04 -12.44
N SER A 202 -14.63 18.13 -11.78
CA SER A 202 -15.36 19.25 -12.38
C SER A 202 -14.50 20.50 -12.40
N GLY A 203 -14.58 21.26 -13.50
CA GLY A 203 -13.85 22.51 -13.65
C GLY A 203 -12.33 22.37 -13.59
N GLY A 204 -11.64 23.37 -13.04
CA GLY A 204 -10.18 23.39 -12.94
C GLY A 204 -9.48 23.59 -14.29
N LEU A 205 -8.18 23.28 -14.35
CA LEU A 205 -7.39 23.17 -15.56
C LEU A 205 -6.80 21.76 -15.61
N GLU A 206 -7.10 21.01 -16.66
CA GLU A 206 -6.56 19.67 -16.89
C GLU A 206 -5.60 19.68 -18.07
N PHE A 207 -4.40 19.20 -17.87
CA PHE A 207 -3.43 18.91 -18.91
C PHE A 207 -3.48 17.41 -19.22
N VAL A 208 -3.92 17.07 -20.42
CA VAL A 208 -3.87 15.70 -20.90
C VAL A 208 -2.48 15.44 -21.45
N LEU A 209 -1.78 14.47 -20.85
CA LEU A 209 -0.39 14.15 -21.13
C LEU A 209 -0.32 12.87 -21.94
N GLU A 210 0.52 12.87 -22.97
CA GLU A 210 0.83 11.69 -23.78
C GLU A 210 2.33 11.41 -23.79
N THR A 211 2.70 10.14 -23.86
CA THR A 211 4.10 9.70 -23.89
C THR A 211 4.82 10.18 -25.14
N THR A 212 6.11 10.49 -25.00
CA THR A 212 7.01 10.76 -26.13
C THR A 212 7.82 9.51 -26.51
N THR A 213 8.46 9.51 -27.67
CA THR A 213 9.16 8.33 -28.24
C THR A 213 10.31 7.79 -27.39
N ASN A 214 10.92 8.62 -26.54
CA ASN A 214 12.06 8.24 -25.68
C ASN A 214 11.69 8.32 -24.19
N SER A 215 10.53 7.78 -23.83
CA SER A 215 10.01 7.76 -22.45
C SER A 215 9.80 6.35 -21.94
N SER A 216 9.88 6.15 -20.61
CA SER A 216 9.29 4.97 -19.98
C SER A 216 7.82 4.86 -20.36
N ARG A 217 7.35 3.61 -20.52
CA ARG A 217 5.94 3.30 -20.79
C ARG A 217 5.16 3.22 -19.49
N LEU A 218 3.91 3.65 -19.54
CA LEU A 218 2.95 3.46 -18.45
C LEU A 218 2.73 1.96 -18.17
N PRO A 219 2.34 1.57 -16.94
CA PRO A 219 1.90 2.42 -15.82
C PRO A 219 3.02 3.18 -15.10
N LEU A 220 2.66 4.03 -14.13
CA LEU A 220 3.61 4.73 -13.27
C LEU A 220 4.33 3.73 -12.35
N ARG A 221 5.66 3.64 -12.44
CA ARG A 221 6.49 2.72 -11.64
C ARG A 221 7.59 3.48 -10.92
N VAL A 222 7.98 2.99 -9.75
CA VAL A 222 9.07 3.57 -8.96
C VAL A 222 10.38 3.53 -9.74
N GLY A 223 11.18 4.60 -9.63
CA GLY A 223 12.50 4.70 -10.25
C GLY A 223 12.49 4.97 -11.76
N GLN A 224 11.31 5.22 -12.36
CA GLN A 224 11.18 5.52 -13.78
C GLN A 224 11.05 7.01 -14.06
N ILE A 225 11.44 7.42 -15.27
CA ILE A 225 11.31 8.79 -15.77
C ILE A 225 10.38 8.78 -16.98
N TYR A 226 9.33 9.60 -16.91
CA TYR A 226 8.32 9.72 -17.96
C TYR A 226 8.44 11.07 -18.66
N HIS A 227 8.89 11.05 -19.91
CA HIS A 227 8.91 12.23 -20.77
C HIS A 227 7.58 12.33 -21.52
N MET A 228 6.74 13.28 -21.10
CA MET A 228 5.40 13.47 -21.66
C MET A 228 5.24 14.86 -22.26
N ARG A 229 4.37 14.97 -23.26
CA ARG A 229 3.95 16.27 -23.83
C ARG A 229 2.49 16.55 -23.48
N VAL A 230 2.17 17.83 -23.31
CA VAL A 230 0.78 18.27 -23.19
C VAL A 230 0.13 18.12 -24.57
N ARG A 231 -0.78 17.15 -24.69
CA ARG A 231 -1.61 16.96 -25.87
C ARG A 231 -2.71 18.02 -25.94
N GLU A 232 -3.37 18.23 -24.81
CA GLU A 232 -4.53 19.09 -24.68
C GLU A 232 -4.55 19.77 -23.31
N ALA A 233 -5.11 20.97 -23.25
CA ALA A 233 -5.42 21.67 -22.00
C ALA A 233 -6.91 22.03 -21.99
N ARG A 234 -7.63 21.63 -20.94
CA ARG A 234 -9.09 21.71 -20.83
C ARG A 234 -9.48 22.36 -19.51
N THR A 235 -10.68 22.95 -19.43
CA THR A 235 -11.16 23.59 -18.18
C THR A 235 -12.51 23.08 -17.70
N SER A 236 -13.07 22.07 -18.35
CA SER A 236 -14.36 21.47 -17.98
C SER A 236 -14.21 20.40 -16.89
N GLY A 237 -13.03 19.80 -16.74
CA GLY A 237 -12.83 18.58 -15.97
C GLY A 237 -13.19 17.32 -16.77
N ASP A 238 -13.26 16.19 -16.06
CA ASP A 238 -13.65 14.86 -16.52
C ASP A 238 -12.94 14.37 -17.79
N SER A 239 -11.62 14.59 -17.87
CA SER A 239 -10.82 14.08 -18.99
C SER A 239 -10.79 12.55 -18.99
N SER A 240 -10.82 11.96 -20.19
CA SER A 240 -10.72 10.52 -20.36
C SER A 240 -9.33 9.99 -19.99
N LEU A 241 -9.31 8.78 -19.43
CA LEU A 241 -8.12 8.05 -19.03
C LEU A 241 -8.06 6.72 -19.76
N ASN A 242 -6.87 6.39 -20.24
CA ASN A 242 -6.52 5.10 -20.82
C ASN A 242 -5.06 4.75 -20.45
N ALA A 243 -4.64 3.55 -20.85
CA ALA A 243 -3.33 3.00 -20.49
C ALA A 243 -2.12 3.84 -20.96
N ASP A 244 -2.30 4.73 -21.94
CA ASP A 244 -1.23 5.52 -22.55
C ASP A 244 -1.28 7.01 -22.17
N SER A 245 -2.17 7.38 -21.23
CA SER A 245 -2.40 8.77 -20.87
C SER A 245 -2.30 9.00 -19.37
N LEU A 246 -1.79 10.18 -19.00
CA LEU A 246 -1.97 10.76 -17.68
C LEU A 246 -2.72 12.08 -17.80
N VAL A 247 -3.39 12.51 -16.74
CA VAL A 247 -4.00 13.84 -16.66
C VAL A 247 -3.51 14.54 -15.42
N LEU A 248 -2.85 15.69 -15.60
CA LEU A 248 -2.53 16.58 -14.49
C LEU A 248 -3.67 17.59 -14.33
N SER A 249 -4.40 17.49 -13.23
CA SER A 249 -5.54 18.36 -12.92
C SER A 249 -5.13 19.36 -11.84
N VAL A 250 -5.35 20.66 -12.08
CA VAL A 250 -4.95 21.73 -11.16
C VAL A 250 -6.06 22.75 -10.91
N THR A 251 -6.12 23.23 -9.68
CA THR A 251 -6.99 24.32 -9.24
C THR A 251 -6.21 25.38 -8.45
N GLY A 252 -6.86 26.51 -8.15
CA GLY A 252 -6.23 27.61 -7.42
C GLY A 252 -5.40 28.58 -8.29
N SER A 253 -4.52 29.33 -7.62
CA SER A 253 -3.79 30.49 -8.18
C SER A 253 -2.86 30.13 -9.35
N HIS A 254 -2.49 28.86 -9.50
CA HIS A 254 -1.63 28.35 -10.59
C HIS A 254 -2.32 28.35 -11.98
N ARG A 255 -3.62 28.66 -12.06
CA ARG A 255 -4.37 28.84 -13.32
C ARG A 255 -3.93 30.09 -14.11
N SER A 256 -3.35 31.07 -13.42
CA SER A 256 -3.12 32.42 -13.95
C SER A 256 -1.88 32.56 -14.85
N ASP A 257 -0.88 31.67 -14.73
CA ASP A 257 0.38 31.81 -15.50
C ASP A 257 0.26 31.25 -16.94
N HIS A 258 -0.55 30.21 -17.16
CA HIS A 258 -0.74 29.60 -18.48
C HIS A 258 -1.80 30.30 -19.35
N SER A 259 -2.82 30.92 -18.73
CA SER A 259 -3.84 31.69 -19.47
C SER A 259 -3.28 33.01 -20.03
N ASN A 260 -2.27 33.59 -19.37
CA ASN A 260 -1.66 34.85 -19.81
C ASN A 260 -0.73 34.70 -21.03
N ARG A 261 -0.14 33.52 -21.25
CA ARG A 261 0.69 33.24 -22.45
C ARG A 261 -0.12 33.09 -23.74
N ARG A 262 -1.36 32.61 -23.69
CA ARG A 262 -2.25 32.58 -24.87
C ARG A 262 -2.70 33.98 -25.30
N ARG A 263 -2.97 34.89 -24.34
CA ARG A 263 -3.35 36.28 -24.65
C ARG A 263 -2.21 37.10 -25.24
N THR A 264 -0.97 36.90 -24.77
CA THR A 264 0.20 37.64 -25.28
C THR A 264 0.64 37.20 -26.68
N ARG A 265 0.48 35.92 -27.05
CA ARG A 265 0.74 35.46 -28.43
C ARG A 265 -0.31 35.95 -29.44
N ALA A 266 -1.56 36.10 -29.04
CA ALA A 266 -2.62 36.68 -29.89
C ALA A 266 -2.43 38.20 -30.12
N ARG A 267 -1.81 38.92 -29.19
CA ARG A 267 -1.55 40.36 -29.30
C ARG A 267 -0.30 40.72 -30.11
N LYS A 268 0.66 39.79 -30.27
CA LYS A 268 1.86 39.98 -31.13
C LYS A 268 1.63 39.62 -32.60
N ARG A 269 0.42 39.23 -32.99
CA ARG A 269 0.01 38.89 -34.36
C ARG A 269 -1.05 39.85 -34.93
N ARG A 270 -1.18 41.04 -34.36
CA ARG A 270 -1.97 42.15 -34.91
C ARG A 270 -1.06 43.35 -35.11
#